data_AF-A0A822FNH3-F1
#
_entry.id   AF-A0A822FNH3-F1
#
_cell.length_a   1.000
_cell.length_b   1.000
_cell.length_c   1.000
_cell.angle_alpha   90.00
_cell.angle_beta   90.00
_cell.angle_gamma   90.00
#
_symmetry.space_group_name_H-M   'P 1'
#
loop_
_entity.id
_entity.type
_entity.pdbx_description
1 polymer ?
#
loop_
_entity_poly.entity_id
_entity_poly.type
_entity_poly.pdbx_seq_one_letter_code
_entity_poly.pdbx_strand_id
1 'polypeptide(L)' 'DVSPITGNIFPICNPDDKTAHCCSNGGYCGTGDQFCSCDGCIDFKKDPSYRFKPKR' A
#
# COMPACT_ATOMS: atom_id res chain seq x y z
N ASP A 1 -8.28 20.86 4.49
CA ASP A 1 -8.96 19.62 4.86
C ASP A 1 -7.95 18.80 5.65
N VAL A 2 -8.04 18.87 6.98
CA VAL A 2 -7.12 18.14 7.87
C VAL A 2 -7.98 17.29 8.78
N SER A 3 -7.80 15.97 8.72
CA SER A 3 -8.37 15.05 9.70
C SER A 3 -7.30 14.79 10.77
N PRO A 4 -7.64 14.82 12.06
CA PRO A 4 -6.71 14.50 13.14
C PRO A 4 -6.37 13.00 13.06
N ILE A 5 -5.09 12.69 12.91
CA ILE A 5 -4.54 11.33 12.75
C ILE A 5 -4.69 10.56 14.06
N THR A 6 -5.92 10.15 14.37
CA THR A 6 -6.29 9.49 15.64
C THR A 6 -6.66 8.04 15.34
N GLY A 7 -5.74 7.32 14.74
CA GLY A 7 -5.90 5.91 14.40
C GLY A 7 -4.70 5.43 13.60
N ASN A 8 -4.35 4.16 13.74
CA ASN A 8 -3.24 3.49 13.06
C ASN A 8 -3.40 3.48 11.53
N ILE A 9 -3.31 4.65 10.89
CA ILE A 9 -3.32 4.78 9.44
C ILE A 9 -1.92 4.47 8.96
N PHE A 10 -1.74 3.24 8.47
CA PHE A 10 -0.54 2.89 7.72
C PHE A 10 -0.60 3.58 6.37
N PRO A 11 0.47 4.29 5.95
CA PRO A 11 0.53 4.85 4.60
C PRO A 11 0.36 3.72 3.58
N ILE A 12 -0.46 3.98 2.56
CA ILE A 12 -0.71 3.06 1.44
C ILE A 12 -0.15 3.68 0.15
N CYS A 13 0.07 2.84 -0.87
CA CYS A 13 0.37 3.32 -2.21
C CYS A 13 -0.90 3.82 -2.91
N ASN A 14 -0.76 4.80 -3.81
CA ASN A 14 -1.89 5.41 -4.50
C ASN A 14 -2.55 4.39 -5.46
N PRO A 15 -3.80 3.96 -5.24
CA PRO A 15 -4.46 2.96 -6.08
C PRO A 15 -4.70 3.44 -7.53
N ASP A 16 -4.79 4.75 -7.73
CA ASP A 16 -5.04 5.37 -9.04
C ASP A 16 -3.76 5.60 -9.85
N ASP A 17 -2.58 5.45 -9.22
CA ASP A 17 -1.29 5.63 -9.91
C ASP A 17 -0.99 4.45 -10.82
N LYS A 18 -0.79 4.71 -12.12
CA LYS A 18 -0.52 3.66 -13.11
C LYS A 18 0.81 2.94 -12.89
N THR A 19 1.76 3.57 -12.21
CA THR A 19 3.15 3.11 -12.03
C THR A 19 3.54 2.83 -10.58
N ALA A 20 2.73 3.26 -9.61
CA ALA A 20 3.06 3.17 -8.18
C ALA A 20 1.87 2.72 -7.30
N HIS A 21 1.03 1.82 -7.79
CA HIS A 21 -0.14 1.31 -7.05
C HIS A 21 0.14 0.09 -6.18
N CYS A 22 1.28 -0.59 -6.38
CA CYS A 22 1.64 -1.75 -5.57
C CYS A 22 2.66 -1.37 -4.49
N CYS A 23 2.49 -1.88 -3.28
CA CYS A 23 3.45 -1.77 -2.19
C CYS A 23 4.28 -3.05 -2.08
N SER A 24 5.60 -2.93 -2.19
CA SER A 24 6.52 -4.05 -1.97
C SER A 24 6.63 -4.44 -0.51
N ASN A 25 7.16 -5.63 -0.24
CA ASN A 25 7.48 -6.07 1.13
C ASN A 25 8.52 -5.16 1.83
N GLY A 26 9.32 -4.40 1.07
CA GLY A 26 10.26 -3.40 1.56
C GLY A 26 9.63 -2.05 1.90
N GLY A 27 8.32 -1.88 1.66
CA GLY A 27 7.60 -0.63 1.93
C GLY A 27 7.75 0.43 0.84
N TYR A 28 8.07 0.02 -0.40
CA TYR A 28 8.20 0.93 -1.54
C TYR A 28 7.02 0.78 -2.50
N CYS A 29 6.52 1.90 -3.01
CA CYS A 29 5.49 1.90 -4.05
C CYS A 29 6.09 1.74 -5.44
N GLY A 30 5.47 0.93 -6.29
CA GLY A 30 5.90 0.68 -7.66
C GLY A 30 4.91 -0.18 -8.44
N THR A 31 5.40 -0.77 -9.52
CA THR A 31 4.66 -1.67 -10.41
C THR A 31 5.58 -2.79 -10.92
N GLY A 32 5.01 -3.88 -11.41
CA GLY A 32 5.74 -5.07 -11.84
C GLY A 32 5.98 -6.08 -10.72
N ASP A 33 6.63 -7.20 -11.04
CA ASP A 33 6.66 -8.38 -10.18
C ASP A 33 7.31 -8.13 -8.80
N GLN A 34 8.33 -7.28 -8.74
CA GLN A 34 9.01 -6.92 -7.50
C GLN A 34 8.13 -6.14 -6.51
N PHE A 35 7.04 -5.54 -7.00
CA PHE A 35 6.13 -4.69 -6.21
C PHE A 35 4.73 -5.29 -6.06
N CYS A 36 4.25 -6.05 -7.03
CA CYS A 36 2.88 -6.58 -7.06
C CYS A 36 2.79 -8.10 -6.84
N SER A 37 3.87 -8.84 -7.15
CA SER A 37 3.85 -10.32 -7.22
C SER A 37 4.75 -10.97 -6.16
N CYS A 38 5.35 -10.19 -5.26
CA CYS A 38 6.20 -10.72 -4.20
C CYS A 38 5.39 -11.21 -2.98
N ASP A 39 6.01 -12.05 -2.15
CA ASP A 39 5.42 -12.44 -0.87
C ASP A 39 5.28 -11.21 0.05
N GLY A 40 4.04 -10.91 0.43
CA GLY A 40 3.69 -9.75 1.26
C GLY A 40 3.53 -8.44 0.49
N CYS A 41 3.66 -8.46 -0.84
CA CYS A 41 3.29 -7.33 -1.70
C CYS A 41 1.77 -7.11 -1.70
N ILE A 42 1.33 -5.85 -1.80
CA ILE A 42 -0.09 -5.48 -1.86
C ILE A 42 -0.35 -4.58 -3.07
N ASP A 43 -1.25 -5.01 -3.94
CA ASP A 43 -1.74 -4.22 -5.08
C ASP A 43 -2.98 -3.41 -4.67
N PHE A 44 -2.80 -2.12 -4.35
CA PHE A 44 -3.89 -1.26 -3.91
C PHE A 44 -4.87 -0.89 -5.03
N LYS A 45 -4.48 -1.06 -6.30
CA LYS A 45 -5.41 -0.90 -7.42
C LYS A 45 -6.44 -2.03 -7.44
N LYS A 46 -6.05 -3.23 -7.01
CA LYS A 46 -6.97 -4.38 -6.86
C LYS A 46 -7.69 -4.40 -5.52
N ASP A 47 -7.02 -4.00 -4.45
CA ASP A 47 -7.60 -3.93 -3.10
C ASP A 47 -7.31 -2.57 -2.42
N PRO A 48 -8.05 -1.50 -2.77
CA PRO A 48 -7.87 -0.18 -2.18
C PRO A 48 -8.30 -0.11 -0.70
N SER A 49 -9.04 -1.12 -0.24
CA SER A 49 -9.53 -1.22 1.14
C SER A 49 -8.53 -1.87 2.08
N TYR A 50 -7.47 -2.51 1.55
CA TYR A 50 -6.46 -3.19 2.34
C TYR A 50 -5.85 -2.27 3.41
N ARG A 51 -5.67 -2.80 4.62
CA ARG A 51 -5.00 -2.12 5.73
C ARG A 51 -3.97 -3.04 6.34
N PHE A 52 -2.73 -2.55 6.47
CA PHE A 52 -1.69 -3.28 7.18
C PHE A 52 -2.09 -3.45 8.65
N LYS A 53 -1.86 -4.64 9.19
CA LYS A 53 -2.00 -4.87 10.63
C LYS A 53 -0.84 -4.18 11.35
N PRO A 54 -1.09 -3.56 12.50
CA PRO A 54 0.00 -3.07 13.34
C PRO A 54 0.91 -4.24 13.72
N LYS A 55 2.22 -4.05 13.50
CA LYS A 55 3.22 -4.95 14.06
C LYS A 55 3.14 -4.79 15.59
N ARG A 56 2.88 -5.91 16.27
CA ARG A 56 2.88 -6.00 17.74
C ARG A 56 4.29 -5.81 18.27
#